data_AF-A0AAW9HRX8-F1
#
_entry.id   AF-A0AAW9HRX8-F1
#
_cell.length_a   1.000
_cell.length_b   1.000
_cell.length_c   1.000
_cell.angle_alpha   90.00
_cell.angle_beta   90.00
_cell.angle_gamma   90.00
#
_symmetry.space_group_name_H-M   'P 1'
#
loop_
_entity.id
_entity.type
_entity.pdbx_description
1 polymer ?
#
loop_
_entity_poly.entity_id
_entity_poly.type
_entity_poly.pdbx_seq_one_letter_code
_entity_poly.pdbx_strand_id
1 'polypeptide(L)'
;MAIIKKDGVSVKIEEGYKKCKIVSCEFNDKKIVKGKVFEQGYITFEIENGTSIKQYMLIAPWTTYLFYKLIKAIKGSDFNVYDEYEKFNMNELIGAEVVIELKIEIKNGGEYMNVTNVYNIEDGEIIIEHDRKLKEERYSEMEKNNMMSMEYINNKVDLL
;
A
#
# COMPACT_ATOMS: atom_id res chain seq x y z
N MET A 1 6.26 9.07 3.34
CA MET A 1 6.68 8.72 1.97
C MET A 1 7.16 7.29 1.98
N ALA A 2 6.65 6.48 1.05
CA ALA A 2 7.21 5.17 0.75
C ALA A 2 8.53 5.32 -0.02
N ILE A 3 9.52 4.50 0.31
CA ILE A 3 10.75 4.38 -0.46
C ILE A 3 10.54 3.25 -1.47
N ILE A 4 10.56 3.57 -2.75
CA ILE A 4 10.23 2.63 -3.82
C ILE A 4 11.49 2.35 -4.64
N LYS A 5 11.89 1.08 -4.70
CA LYS A 5 13.11 0.65 -5.39
C LYS A 5 12.91 -0.61 -6.19
N LYS A 6 13.54 -0.69 -7.36
CA LYS A 6 13.70 -1.91 -8.14
C LYS A 6 15.20 -2.13 -8.36
N ASP A 7 15.69 -3.33 -8.06
CA ASP A 7 17.12 -3.68 -8.17
C ASP A 7 18.04 -2.68 -7.45
N GLY A 8 17.59 -2.15 -6.30
CA GLY A 8 18.30 -1.16 -5.48
C GLY A 8 18.20 0.29 -5.97
N VAL A 9 17.65 0.53 -7.16
CA VAL A 9 17.50 1.86 -7.77
C VAL A 9 16.11 2.43 -7.50
N SER A 10 16.03 3.72 -7.17
CA SER A 10 14.75 4.41 -7.00
C SER A 10 13.97 4.46 -8.30
N VAL A 11 12.70 4.05 -8.26
CA VAL A 11 11.81 4.06 -9.43
C VAL A 11 10.50 4.79 -9.12
N LYS A 12 9.85 5.31 -10.16
CA LYS A 12 8.48 5.80 -10.07
C LYS A 12 7.52 4.62 -10.17
N ILE A 13 6.41 4.72 -9.45
CA ILE A 13 5.29 3.80 -9.54
C ILE A 13 4.01 4.62 -9.61
N GLU A 14 3.02 4.13 -10.34
CA GLU A 14 1.72 4.78 -10.44
C GLU A 14 0.86 4.55 -9.20
N GLU A 15 -0.08 5.46 -8.98
CA GLU A 15 -1.14 5.28 -7.99
C GLU A 15 -2.03 4.08 -8.32
N GLY A 16 -2.75 3.61 -7.31
CA GLY A 16 -3.74 2.55 -7.43
C GLY A 16 -3.39 1.32 -6.61
N TYR A 17 -4.04 0.22 -6.95
CA TYR A 17 -4.02 -1.01 -6.17
C TYR A 17 -2.94 -1.95 -6.70
N LYS A 18 -2.09 -2.46 -5.80
CA LYS A 18 -1.01 -3.38 -6.14
C LYS A 18 -1.07 -4.63 -5.25
N LYS A 19 -1.16 -5.81 -5.87
CA LYS A 19 -0.95 -7.09 -5.19
C LYS A 19 0.52 -7.22 -4.81
N CYS A 20 0.79 -7.61 -3.57
CA CYS A 20 2.13 -7.67 -3.04
C CYS A 20 2.27 -8.69 -1.92
N LYS A 21 3.53 -9.03 -1.62
CA LYS A 21 3.92 -9.89 -0.52
C LYS A 21 4.73 -9.08 0.49
N ILE A 22 4.54 -9.35 1.78
CA ILE A 22 5.35 -8.75 2.84
C ILE A 22 6.66 -9.52 2.93
N VAL A 23 7.79 -8.82 2.76
CA VAL A 23 9.12 -9.46 2.72
C VAL A 23 10.02 -9.07 3.89
N SER A 24 9.77 -7.93 4.53
CA SER A 24 10.49 -7.56 5.75
C SER A 24 9.69 -6.65 6.69
N CYS A 25 9.97 -6.80 7.98
CA CYS A 25 9.47 -5.96 9.06
C CYS A 25 10.65 -5.54 9.94
N GLU A 26 10.95 -4.25 9.99
CA GLU A 26 12.08 -3.67 10.73
C GLU A 26 11.53 -2.67 11.77
N PHE A 27 11.22 -3.14 12.97
CA PHE A 27 10.65 -2.33 14.07
C PHE A 27 11.62 -2.32 15.26
N ASN A 28 12.48 -1.32 15.29
CA ASN A 28 13.57 -1.21 16.26
C ASN A 28 13.65 0.16 16.94
N ASP A 29 12.69 1.06 16.66
CA ASP A 29 12.70 2.43 17.16
C ASP A 29 11.41 2.76 17.92
N LYS A 30 11.44 3.84 18.70
CA LYS A 30 10.35 4.26 19.58
C LYS A 30 9.94 5.70 19.29
N LYS A 31 8.63 5.95 19.36
CA LYS A 31 8.05 7.29 19.19
C LYS A 31 7.08 7.61 20.32
N ILE A 32 7.20 8.83 20.85
CA ILE A 32 6.23 9.36 21.81
C ILE A 32 5.09 10.02 21.03
N VAL A 33 3.86 9.57 21.27
CA VAL A 33 2.64 10.15 20.71
C VAL A 33 1.67 10.38 21.86
N LYS A 34 1.27 11.64 22.07
CA LYS A 34 0.35 12.05 23.16
C LYS A 34 0.76 11.51 24.55
N GLY A 35 2.06 11.49 24.83
CA GLY A 35 2.61 11.03 26.12
C GLY A 35 2.74 9.51 26.28
N LYS A 36 2.29 8.70 25.31
CA LYS A 36 2.52 7.24 25.29
C LYS A 36 3.64 6.90 24.30
N VAL A 37 4.46 5.91 24.66
CA VAL A 37 5.54 5.38 23.82
C VAL A 37 5.00 4.26 22.94
N PHE A 38 5.29 4.32 21.64
CA PHE A 38 4.90 3.32 20.65
C PHE A 38 6.13 2.86 19.88
N GLU A 39 6.13 1.60 19.43
CA GLU A 39 7.14 1.10 18.51
C GLU A 39 6.89 1.62 17.09
N GLN A 40 7.96 1.93 16.37
CA GLN A 40 7.93 2.39 14.99
C GLN A 40 9.01 1.70 14.17
N GLY A 41 8.81 1.71 12.86
CA GLY A 41 9.71 1.03 11.96
C GLY A 41 9.23 1.08 10.52
N TYR A 42 9.67 0.09 9.77
CA TYR A 42 9.34 -0.04 8.36
C TYR A 42 8.85 -1.44 8.04
N ILE A 43 7.85 -1.49 7.17
CA ILE A 43 7.43 -2.71 6.49
C ILE A 43 7.82 -2.59 5.02
N THR A 44 8.28 -3.69 4.43
CA THR A 44 8.61 -3.77 3.01
C THR A 44 7.65 -4.73 2.32
N PHE A 45 6.97 -4.21 1.31
CA PHE A 45 6.17 -4.98 0.36
C PHE A 45 6.97 -5.21 -0.91
N GLU A 46 6.80 -6.36 -1.54
CA GLU A 46 7.34 -6.68 -2.86
C GLU A 46 6.18 -7.00 -3.81
N ILE A 47 6.13 -6.31 -4.94
CA ILE A 47 5.17 -6.58 -6.02
C ILE A 47 5.80 -7.53 -7.04
N GLU A 48 4.98 -8.20 -7.86
CA GLU A 48 5.40 -9.30 -8.77
C GLU A 48 6.59 -8.96 -9.68
N ASN A 49 6.73 -7.70 -10.11
CA ASN A 49 7.81 -7.28 -10.99
C ASN A 49 9.16 -7.03 -10.28
N GLY A 50 9.29 -7.42 -9.00
CA GLY A 50 10.48 -7.26 -8.16
C GLY A 50 10.65 -5.86 -7.55
N THR A 51 9.67 -4.97 -7.69
CA THR A 51 9.74 -3.64 -7.06
C THR A 51 9.41 -3.75 -5.57
N SER A 52 10.31 -3.21 -4.75
CA SER A 52 10.16 -3.09 -3.30
C SER A 52 9.54 -1.73 -2.93
N ILE A 53 8.61 -1.76 -1.98
CA ILE A 53 7.91 -0.61 -1.43
C ILE A 53 8.10 -0.64 0.09
N LYS A 54 9.03 0.18 0.58
CA LYS A 54 9.34 0.29 2.01
C LYS A 54 8.57 1.46 2.61
N GLN A 55 7.65 1.17 3.53
CA GLN A 55 6.73 2.14 4.11
C GLN A 55 6.96 2.25 5.62
N TYR A 56 7.07 3.48 6.11
CA TYR A 56 7.10 3.75 7.54
C TYR A 56 5.76 3.36 8.18
N MET A 57 5.82 2.76 9.37
CA MET A 57 4.65 2.37 10.15
C MET A 57 4.89 2.61 11.64
N LEU A 58 3.86 3.14 12.32
CA LEU A 58 3.78 3.18 13.78
C LEU A 58 2.89 2.03 14.25
N ILE A 59 3.35 1.24 15.21
CA ILE A 59 2.57 0.16 15.82
C ILE A 59 1.62 0.79 16.85
N ALA A 60 0.41 1.10 16.39
CA ALA A 60 -0.63 1.71 17.21
C ALA A 60 -2.02 1.21 16.78
N PRO A 61 -2.98 1.07 17.72
CA PRO A 61 -4.25 0.38 17.46
C PRO A 61 -5.32 1.25 16.79
N TRP A 62 -4.96 2.41 16.26
CA TRP A 62 -5.93 3.35 15.72
C TRP A 62 -6.28 3.02 14.27
N THR A 63 -7.57 3.06 13.94
CA THR A 63 -8.11 2.70 12.61
C THR A 63 -7.51 3.48 11.44
N THR A 64 -7.04 4.70 11.70
CA THR A 64 -6.42 5.56 10.68
C THR A 64 -5.00 5.13 10.33
N TYR A 65 -4.33 4.35 11.18
CA TYR A 65 -2.94 3.96 11.01
C TYR A 65 -2.80 2.70 10.16
N LEU A 66 -1.71 2.64 9.40
CA LEU A 66 -1.42 1.54 8.50
C LEU A 66 -1.37 0.19 9.22
N PHE A 67 -0.82 0.17 10.45
CA PHE A 67 -0.74 -1.05 11.26
C PHE A 67 -2.11 -1.67 11.49
N TYR A 68 -3.10 -0.88 11.91
CA TYR A 68 -4.46 -1.38 12.13
C TYR A 68 -5.04 -1.99 10.85
N LYS A 69 -4.93 -1.27 9.73
CA LYS A 69 -5.44 -1.70 8.42
C LYS A 69 -4.78 -3.01 7.96
N LEU A 70 -3.46 -3.10 8.13
CA LEU A 70 -2.67 -4.28 7.80
C LEU A 70 -3.08 -5.50 8.62
N ILE A 71 -3.19 -5.34 9.95
CA ILE A 71 -3.60 -6.44 10.82
C ILE A 71 -5.02 -6.89 10.52
N LYS A 72 -5.95 -5.94 10.26
CA LYS A 72 -7.30 -6.30 9.84
C LYS A 72 -7.35 -7.02 8.50
N ALA A 73 -6.49 -6.64 7.54
CA ALA A 73 -6.39 -7.34 6.27
C ALA A 73 -5.87 -8.79 6.44
N ILE A 74 -4.93 -9.04 7.34
CA ILE A 74 -4.24 -10.35 7.44
C ILE A 74 -4.92 -11.28 8.46
N LYS A 75 -5.33 -10.75 9.61
CA LYS A 75 -5.90 -11.53 10.73
C LYS A 75 -7.42 -11.40 10.84
N GLY A 76 -8.04 -10.51 10.06
CA GLY A 76 -9.50 -10.36 10.02
C GLY A 76 -10.13 -9.94 11.35
N SER A 77 -11.26 -10.56 11.67
CA SER A 77 -12.00 -10.37 12.93
C SER A 77 -11.33 -11.01 14.14
N ASP A 78 -10.47 -12.00 13.92
CA ASP A 78 -9.98 -12.90 14.98
C ASP A 78 -8.90 -12.24 15.85
N PHE A 79 -8.36 -11.11 15.40
CA PHE A 79 -7.41 -10.30 16.15
C PHE A 79 -8.03 -9.00 16.64
N ASN A 80 -8.00 -8.81 17.96
CA ASN A 80 -8.42 -7.58 18.61
C ASN A 80 -7.23 -6.63 18.74
N VAL A 81 -7.09 -5.76 17.74
CA VAL A 81 -5.97 -4.81 17.65
C VAL A 81 -5.86 -3.92 18.89
N TYR A 82 -6.96 -3.57 19.55
CA TYR A 82 -6.90 -2.67 20.71
C TYR A 82 -6.24 -3.31 21.93
N ASP A 83 -6.39 -4.62 22.09
CA ASP A 83 -5.92 -5.35 23.26
C ASP A 83 -4.59 -6.07 23.01
N GLU A 84 -4.33 -6.45 21.76
CA GLU A 84 -3.24 -7.38 21.44
C GLU A 84 -2.03 -6.73 20.76
N TYR A 85 -2.14 -5.47 20.31
CA TYR A 85 -1.09 -4.87 19.47
C TYR A 85 0.30 -4.76 20.13
N GLU A 86 0.37 -4.53 21.44
CA GLU A 86 1.64 -4.34 22.14
C GLU A 86 2.50 -5.61 22.19
N LYS A 87 1.90 -6.78 22.01
CA LYS A 87 2.57 -8.09 22.07
C LYS A 87 2.67 -8.76 20.71
N PHE A 88 2.19 -8.10 19.66
CA PHE A 88 2.11 -8.69 18.34
C PHE A 88 3.51 -8.89 17.74
N ASN A 89 3.80 -10.12 17.29
CA ASN A 89 5.05 -10.42 16.62
C ASN A 89 4.97 -10.06 15.13
N MET A 90 5.60 -8.95 14.74
CA MET A 90 5.60 -8.46 13.35
C MET A 90 6.15 -9.45 12.32
N ASN A 91 6.98 -10.42 12.74
CA ASN A 91 7.49 -11.45 11.84
C ASN A 91 6.41 -12.43 11.37
N GLU A 92 5.27 -12.53 12.07
CA GLU A 92 4.12 -13.32 11.62
C GLU A 92 3.49 -12.80 10.32
N LEU A 93 3.79 -11.55 9.94
CA LEU A 93 3.28 -10.95 8.70
C LEU A 93 4.14 -11.30 7.49
N ILE A 94 5.38 -11.76 7.71
CA ILE A 94 6.30 -12.07 6.61
C ILE A 94 5.73 -13.22 5.80
N GLY A 95 5.67 -13.01 4.49
CA GLY A 95 5.12 -13.96 3.54
C GLY A 95 3.63 -13.82 3.27
N ALA A 96 2.89 -13.03 4.06
CA ALA A 96 1.48 -12.78 3.79
C ALA A 96 1.31 -11.98 2.49
N GLU A 97 0.30 -12.36 1.73
CA GLU A 97 -0.11 -11.67 0.50
C GLU A 97 -1.28 -10.72 0.80
N VAL A 98 -1.18 -9.50 0.29
CA VAL A 98 -2.16 -8.43 0.49
C VAL A 98 -2.25 -7.56 -0.75
N VAL A 99 -3.31 -6.77 -0.84
CA VAL A 99 -3.38 -5.66 -1.80
C VAL A 99 -3.17 -4.35 -1.08
N ILE A 100 -2.22 -3.54 -1.55
CA ILE A 100 -1.98 -2.19 -1.02
C ILE A 100 -2.57 -1.15 -1.97
N GLU A 101 -3.06 -0.05 -1.39
CA GLU A 101 -3.41 1.16 -2.15
C GLU A 101 -2.27 2.17 -2.07
N LEU A 102 -1.75 2.56 -3.22
CA LEU A 102 -0.75 3.61 -3.38
C LEU A 102 -1.42 4.91 -3.81
N LYS A 103 -1.18 5.98 -3.07
CA LYS A 103 -1.64 7.33 -3.40
C LYS A 103 -0.56 8.37 -3.18
N ILE A 104 -0.57 9.40 -4.02
CA ILE A 104 0.21 10.62 -3.87
C ILE A 104 -0.51 11.50 -2.85
N GLU A 105 0.14 11.74 -1.72
CA GLU A 105 -0.33 12.71 -0.74
C GLU A 105 0.47 14.01 -0.88
N ILE A 106 -0.23 15.14 -0.94
CA ILE A 106 0.39 16.47 -0.88
C ILE A 106 0.52 16.86 0.59
N LYS A 107 1.75 16.95 1.09
CA LYS A 107 2.05 17.38 2.47
C LYS A 107 3.24 18.34 2.46
N ASN A 108 3.16 19.43 3.23
CA ASN A 108 4.23 20.42 3.38
C ASN A 108 4.81 20.93 2.03
N GLY A 109 3.97 21.07 1.01
CA GLY A 109 4.38 21.53 -0.32
C GLY A 109 5.10 20.50 -1.19
N GLY A 110 5.18 19.24 -0.76
CA GLY A 110 5.72 18.14 -1.56
C GLY A 110 4.68 17.06 -1.86
N GLU A 111 4.87 16.37 -2.99
CA GLU A 111 4.09 15.20 -3.40
C GLU A 111 4.81 13.92 -2.99
N TYR A 112 4.13 13.06 -2.23
CA TYR A 112 4.73 11.86 -1.68
C TYR A 112 3.84 10.64 -1.90
N MET A 113 4.34 9.67 -2.65
CA MET A 113 3.71 8.35 -2.73
C MET A 113 3.72 7.68 -1.36
N ASN A 114 2.57 7.16 -0.93
CA ASN A 114 2.40 6.45 0.32
C ASN A 114 1.47 5.26 0.15
N VAL A 115 1.66 4.25 0.99
CA VAL A 115 0.63 3.22 1.18
C VAL A 115 -0.46 3.80 2.08
N THR A 116 -1.65 4.01 1.53
CA THR A 116 -2.79 4.61 2.25
C THR A 116 -3.74 3.58 2.82
N ASN A 117 -3.81 2.40 2.20
CA ASN A 117 -4.67 1.32 2.64
C ASN A 117 -4.08 -0.06 2.36
N VAL A 118 -4.60 -1.06 3.07
CA VAL A 118 -4.26 -2.48 2.89
C VAL A 118 -5.56 -3.28 2.95
N TYR A 119 -5.71 -4.21 2.01
CA TYR A 119 -6.85 -5.10 1.89
C TYR A 119 -6.35 -6.55 1.97
N ASN A 120 -7.21 -7.45 2.45
CA ASN A 120 -6.96 -8.87 2.28
C ASN A 120 -6.91 -9.20 0.77
N ILE A 121 -6.35 -10.35 0.43
CA ILE A 121 -6.12 -10.69 -0.97
C ILE A 121 -7.41 -10.87 -1.78
N GLU A 122 -8.43 -11.50 -1.19
CA GLU A 122 -9.69 -11.82 -1.86
C GLU A 122 -10.49 -10.55 -2.21
N ASP A 123 -10.71 -9.66 -1.23
CA ASP A 123 -11.35 -8.37 -1.43
C ASP A 123 -10.50 -7.45 -2.33
N GLY A 124 -9.18 -7.52 -2.16
CA GLY A 124 -8.22 -6.74 -2.93
C GLY A 124 -8.26 -7.05 -4.42
N GLU A 125 -8.40 -8.33 -4.80
CA GLU A 125 -8.51 -8.74 -6.20
C GLU A 125 -9.81 -8.25 -6.84
N ILE A 126 -10.92 -8.25 -6.08
CA ILE A 126 -12.19 -7.67 -6.52
C ILE A 126 -12.04 -6.17 -6.77
N ILE A 127 -11.34 -5.45 -5.88
CA ILE A 127 -11.08 -4.01 -6.03
C ILE A 127 -10.23 -3.73 -7.28
N ILE A 128 -9.15 -4.51 -7.50
CA ILE A 128 -8.28 -4.35 -8.67
C ILE A 128 -9.09 -4.53 -9.96
N GLU A 129 -9.90 -5.59 -10.04
CA GLU A 129 -10.70 -5.87 -11.23
C GLU A 129 -11.74 -4.77 -11.50
N HIS A 130 -12.36 -4.26 -10.45
CA HIS A 130 -13.29 -3.13 -10.57
C HIS A 130 -12.59 -1.84 -11.03
N ASP A 131 -11.42 -1.51 -10.46
CA ASP A 131 -10.62 -0.34 -10.88
C ASP A 131 -10.18 -0.46 -12.35
N ARG A 132 -9.80 -1.67 -12.78
CA ARG A 132 -9.45 -1.98 -14.17
C ARG A 132 -10.61 -1.69 -15.13
N LYS A 133 -11.81 -2.19 -14.82
CA LYS A 133 -13.02 -1.92 -15.63
C LYS A 133 -13.34 -0.43 -15.73
N LEU A 134 -13.27 0.30 -14.62
CA LEU A 134 -13.50 1.76 -14.62
C LEU A 134 -12.45 2.52 -15.44
N LYS A 135 -11.21 2.04 -15.50
CA LYS A 135 -10.17 2.61 -16.36
C LYS A 135 -10.47 2.32 -17.82
N GLU A 136 -10.79 1.09 -18.18
CA GLU A 136 -11.17 0.70 -19.55
C GLU A 136 -12.37 1.49 -20.08
N GLU A 137 -13.41 1.67 -19.27
CA GLU A 137 -14.59 2.47 -19.63
C GLU A 137 -14.21 3.93 -19.91
N ARG A 138 -13.44 4.56 -19.02
CA ARG A 138 -12.93 5.93 -19.22
C ARG A 138 -12.09 6.04 -20.49
N TYR A 139 -11.24 5.06 -20.76
CA TYR A 139 -10.42 5.07 -21.96
C TYR A 139 -11.27 4.92 -23.23
N SER A 140 -12.27 4.03 -23.22
CA SER A 140 -13.23 3.88 -24.31
C SER A 140 -13.99 5.17 -24.61
N GLU A 141 -14.38 5.93 -23.58
CA GLU A 141 -15.02 7.25 -23.74
C GLU A 141 -14.07 8.30 -24.33
N MET A 142 -12.81 8.34 -23.88
CA MET A 142 -11.80 9.25 -24.43
C MET A 142 -11.52 8.98 -25.91
N GLU A 143 -11.48 7.70 -26.32
CA GLU A 143 -11.36 7.31 -27.74
C GLU A 143 -12.53 7.81 -28.57
N LYS A 144 -13.77 7.59 -28.10
CA LYS A 144 -14.98 8.06 -28.80
C LYS A 144 -15.01 9.58 -28.98
N ASN A 145 -14.43 10.30 -28.03
CA ASN A 145 -14.38 11.76 -28.03
C ASN A 145 -13.11 12.35 -28.69
N ASN A 146 -12.24 11.52 -29.31
CA ASN A 146 -10.95 11.93 -29.88
C ASN A 146 -10.02 12.66 -28.88
N MET A 147 -10.11 12.34 -27.59
CA MET A 147 -9.32 12.94 -26.52
C MET A 147 -8.06 12.11 -26.17
N MET A 148 -7.44 11.47 -27.16
CA MET A 148 -6.25 10.62 -26.94
C MET A 148 -4.98 11.46 -26.78
N SER A 149 -4.43 11.51 -25.56
CA SER A 149 -3.14 12.14 -25.24
C SER A 149 -1.98 11.11 -25.27
N MET A 150 -0.72 11.56 -25.18
CA MET A 150 0.41 10.63 -24.98
C MET A 150 0.34 9.88 -23.64
N GLU A 151 -0.24 10.50 -22.62
CA GLU A 151 -0.48 9.90 -21.31
C GLU A 151 -1.56 8.79 -21.38
N TYR A 152 -2.58 8.98 -22.21
CA TYR A 152 -3.57 7.96 -22.55
C TYR A 152 -2.91 6.70 -23.15
N ILE A 153 -1.98 6.88 -24.11
CA ILE A 153 -1.33 5.78 -24.81
C ILE A 153 -0.44 4.96 -23.86
N ASN A 154 0.38 5.63 -23.03
CA ASN A 154 1.28 4.94 -22.10
C ASN A 154 0.50 4.11 -21.06
N ASN A 155 -0.57 4.67 -20.48
CA ASN A 155 -1.33 4.00 -19.44
C ASN A 155 -2.19 2.83 -19.96
N LYS A 156 -2.61 2.86 -21.23
CA LYS A 156 -3.32 1.74 -21.87
C LYS A 156 -2.42 0.53 -22.12
N VAL A 157 -1.15 0.76 -22.43
CA VAL A 157 -0.18 -0.32 -22.66
C VAL A 157 0.08 -1.11 -21.35
N ASP A 158 0.08 -0.44 -20.20
CA ASP A 158 0.26 -1.09 -18.89
C ASP A 158 -1.00 -1.82 -18.37
N LEU A 159 -2.13 -1.73 -19.09
CA LEU A 159 -3.38 -2.46 -18.81
C LEU A 159 -3.56 -3.75 -19.62
N LEU A 160 -2.72 -3.97 -20.64
CA LEU A 160 -2.74 -5.11 -21.56
C LEU A 160 -1.69 -6.16 -21.18
#